data_AF-L1IIJ7-F1
#
_entry.id   AF-L1IIJ7-F1
#
_cell.length_a   1.000
_cell.length_b   1.000
_cell.length_c   1.000
_cell.angle_alpha   90.00
_cell.angle_beta   90.00
_cell.angle_gamma   90.00
#
_symmetry.space_group_name_H-M   'P 1'
#
loop_
_entity.id
_entity.type
_entity.pdbx_description
1 polymer ?
#
loop_
_entity_poly.entity_id
_entity_poly.type
_entity_poly.pdbx_seq_one_letter_code
_entity_poly.pdbx_strand_id
1 'polypeptide(L)'
;MRAHPASLDVQQQACGALSSLAANADNRVKIAGLGGIEAVLAAMRAHPASQPIAGLGGIEAVLAAMRAHLASLDVQQHACGALGSLAINDDNRVKIAGLGGIEAVLAAMRAHPASQPVQQLACGALGSLAINADNEVKIAGLGGIEAVLAAMQAHPASQPVQQQACRALTSLAINADNRVKIAGLGGIEAVLAAMRAHPASQPVQQHACGALTCLAINSQSRVKIAGLGGIEAVLAAMQAHPFSQPVQEQACGALGSLAVNDDNEVKIAGLGGIEAVLAAMRKHCRSEKLLVEAISLLARFDSNIISKVQFFPICLSLMYFFCLAEPADRVSCERSCLRCHEQLQAEYHHTREGQDCSRSAAMTLSIIVAC
;
A
#
# COMPACT_ATOMS: atom_id res chain seq x y z
N MET A 1 23.76 37.63 -26.25
CA MET A 1 24.02 38.56 -25.12
C MET A 1 23.18 38.11 -23.93
N ARG A 2 23.87 37.66 -22.88
CA ARG A 2 23.45 37.40 -21.48
C ARG A 2 22.08 36.74 -21.25
N ALA A 3 22.12 35.45 -20.91
CA ALA A 3 21.07 34.80 -20.14
C ALA A 3 20.79 35.63 -18.87
N HIS A 4 19.56 36.09 -18.71
CA HIS A 4 19.16 36.91 -17.57
C HIS A 4 19.18 36.04 -16.31
N PRO A 5 19.90 36.42 -15.23
CA PRO A 5 20.04 35.61 -14.01
C PRO A 5 18.73 35.38 -13.25
N ALA A 6 17.67 36.12 -13.59
CA ALA A 6 16.38 36.09 -12.91
C ALA A 6 15.52 34.86 -13.27
N SER A 7 15.87 34.04 -14.28
CA SER A 7 15.05 32.87 -14.64
C SER A 7 15.26 31.70 -13.67
N LEU A 8 16.50 31.44 -13.23
CA LEU A 8 16.81 30.28 -12.40
C LEU A 8 16.32 30.46 -10.96
N ASP A 9 16.49 31.66 -10.39
CA ASP A 9 16.07 31.97 -9.02
C ASP A 9 14.55 32.00 -8.88
N VAL A 10 13.83 32.54 -9.87
CA VAL A 10 12.35 32.56 -9.85
C VAL A 10 11.78 31.15 -10.07
N GLN A 11 12.45 30.31 -10.89
CA GLN A 11 12.09 28.91 -11.09
C GLN A 11 12.33 28.05 -9.84
N GLN A 12 13.48 28.22 -9.18
CA GLN A 12 13.77 27.56 -7.91
C GLN A 12 12.87 28.06 -6.78
N GLN A 13 12.53 29.34 -6.74
CA GLN A 13 11.59 29.89 -5.75
C GLN A 13 10.16 29.39 -5.97
N ALA A 14 9.70 29.25 -7.21
CA ALA A 14 8.36 28.71 -7.51
C ALA A 14 8.25 27.22 -7.20
N CYS A 15 9.23 26.40 -7.59
CA CYS A 15 9.30 24.98 -7.24
C CYS A 15 9.51 24.76 -5.74
N GLY A 16 10.32 25.60 -5.09
CA GLY A 16 10.53 25.60 -3.64
C GLY A 16 9.28 25.99 -2.86
N ALA A 17 8.53 26.99 -3.31
CA ALA A 17 7.25 27.39 -2.73
C ALA A 17 6.21 26.26 -2.84
N LEU A 18 6.11 25.60 -4.00
CA LEU A 18 5.21 24.45 -4.20
C LEU A 18 5.59 23.24 -3.35
N SER A 19 6.89 22.96 -3.19
CA SER A 19 7.40 21.89 -2.33
C SER A 19 7.10 22.18 -0.85
N SER A 20 7.25 23.44 -0.41
CA SER A 20 6.92 23.87 0.96
C SER A 20 5.41 23.82 1.26
N LEU A 21 4.58 24.11 0.26
CA LEU A 21 3.12 24.08 0.38
C LEU A 21 2.56 22.65 0.35
N ALA A 22 3.18 21.74 -0.40
CA ALA A 22 2.84 20.31 -0.47
C ALA A 22 3.25 19.50 0.78
N ALA A 23 4.05 20.07 1.68
CA ALA A 23 4.44 19.45 2.95
C ALA A 23 3.27 19.38 3.95
N ASN A 24 2.21 20.19 3.78
CA ASN A 24 1.03 20.19 4.63
C ASN A 24 -0.10 19.33 4.01
N ALA A 25 -0.68 18.42 4.79
CA ALA A 25 -1.70 17.47 4.34
C ALA A 25 -2.98 18.14 3.82
N ASP A 26 -3.41 19.25 4.42
CA ASP A 26 -4.61 19.99 4.01
C ASP A 26 -4.40 20.80 2.73
N ASN A 27 -3.14 21.17 2.46
CA ASN A 27 -2.76 21.84 1.22
C ASN A 27 -2.70 20.88 0.05
N ARG A 28 -2.40 19.58 0.24
CA ARG A 28 -2.41 18.59 -0.85
C ARG A 28 -3.79 18.46 -1.50
N VAL A 29 -4.84 18.47 -0.70
CA VAL A 29 -6.24 18.39 -1.17
C VAL A 29 -6.65 19.69 -1.88
N LYS A 30 -6.19 20.85 -1.39
CA LYS A 30 -6.48 22.16 -1.99
C LYS A 30 -5.66 22.45 -3.26
N ILE A 31 -4.41 21.99 -3.33
CA ILE A 31 -3.53 22.08 -4.51
C ILE A 31 -4.07 21.21 -5.67
N ALA A 32 -4.63 20.04 -5.35
CA ALA A 32 -5.34 19.22 -6.32
C ALA A 32 -6.65 19.85 -6.82
N GLY A 33 -7.30 20.68 -5.99
CA GLY A 33 -8.58 21.31 -6.30
C GLY A 33 -8.52 22.65 -7.05
N LEU A 34 -7.58 23.55 -6.72
CA LEU A 34 -7.63 24.94 -7.22
C LEU A 34 -6.22 25.58 -7.35
N GLY A 35 -5.52 25.30 -8.45
CA GLY A 35 -4.38 26.13 -8.91
C GLY A 35 -3.00 25.44 -9.00
N GLY A 36 -2.81 24.24 -8.45
CA GLY A 36 -1.54 23.48 -8.61
C GLY A 36 -1.34 22.96 -10.04
N ILE A 37 -2.42 22.47 -10.65
CA ILE A 37 -2.45 22.07 -12.07
C ILE A 37 -2.24 23.30 -12.96
N GLU A 38 -2.81 24.45 -12.60
CA GLU A 38 -2.64 25.70 -13.35
C GLU A 38 -1.22 26.26 -13.23
N ALA A 39 -0.54 26.09 -12.09
CA ALA A 39 0.87 26.43 -11.91
C ALA A 39 1.81 25.51 -12.70
N VAL A 40 1.52 24.19 -12.75
CA VAL A 40 2.24 23.24 -13.61
C VAL A 40 2.00 23.57 -15.09
N LEU A 41 0.75 23.82 -15.49
CA LEU A 41 0.42 24.27 -16.84
C LEU A 41 1.02 25.64 -17.17
N ALA A 42 1.11 26.57 -16.23
CA ALA A 42 1.73 27.88 -16.41
C ALA A 42 3.26 27.77 -16.55
N ALA A 43 3.91 26.93 -15.76
CA ALA A 43 5.33 26.61 -15.90
C ALA A 43 5.63 25.93 -17.24
N MET A 44 4.74 25.03 -17.69
CA MET A 44 4.82 24.39 -18.99
C MET A 44 4.55 25.37 -20.15
N ARG A 45 3.61 26.30 -20.01
CA ARG A 45 3.30 27.37 -20.99
C ARG A 45 4.42 28.42 -21.08
N ALA A 46 5.11 28.71 -19.98
CA ALA A 46 6.24 29.65 -19.93
C ALA A 46 7.51 29.12 -20.63
N HIS A 47 7.55 27.84 -21.03
CA HIS A 47 8.64 27.26 -21.79
C HIS A 47 8.54 27.65 -23.29
N PRO A 48 9.62 28.11 -23.96
CA PRO A 48 9.58 28.56 -25.36
C PRO A 48 9.11 27.51 -26.38
N ALA A 49 9.11 26.22 -26.00
CA ALA A 49 8.69 25.10 -26.84
C ALA A 49 7.20 24.70 -26.68
N SER A 50 6.40 25.47 -25.93
CA SER A 50 5.01 25.12 -25.55
C SER A 50 3.93 25.49 -26.58
N GLN A 51 4.30 26.12 -27.70
CA GLN A 51 3.38 26.50 -28.78
C GLN A 51 2.48 25.34 -29.30
N PRO A 52 2.91 24.06 -29.34
CA PRO A 52 2.05 22.95 -29.78
C PRO A 52 1.01 22.47 -28.75
N ILE A 53 1.04 22.98 -27.51
CA ILE A 53 0.24 22.48 -26.38
C ILE A 53 -1.01 23.36 -26.13
N ALA A 54 -1.11 24.51 -26.82
CA ALA A 54 -2.24 25.41 -26.72
C ALA A 54 -3.52 24.77 -27.30
N GLY A 55 -4.49 24.44 -26.43
CA GLY A 55 -5.81 23.92 -26.82
C GLY A 55 -6.09 22.45 -26.45
N LEU A 56 -5.13 21.75 -25.85
CA LEU A 56 -5.32 20.39 -25.34
C LEU A 56 -5.98 20.37 -23.95
N GLY A 57 -6.79 19.34 -23.67
CA GLY A 57 -7.27 19.05 -22.32
C GLY A 57 -6.12 18.77 -21.34
N GLY A 58 -6.37 18.85 -20.02
CA GLY A 58 -5.31 18.78 -19.01
C GLY A 58 -4.42 17.53 -19.10
N ILE A 59 -5.00 16.36 -19.35
CA ILE A 59 -4.26 15.10 -19.49
C ILE A 59 -3.49 15.07 -20.82
N GLU A 60 -4.14 15.47 -21.90
CA GLU A 60 -3.57 15.53 -23.24
C GLU A 60 -2.34 16.47 -23.28
N ALA A 61 -2.43 17.62 -22.61
CA ALA A 61 -1.34 18.59 -22.49
C ALA A 61 -0.14 18.02 -21.72
N VAL A 62 -0.39 17.34 -20.60
CA VAL A 62 0.66 16.68 -19.81
C VAL A 62 1.37 15.61 -20.65
N LEU A 63 0.62 14.76 -21.35
CA LEU A 63 1.18 13.71 -22.19
C LEU A 63 1.95 14.26 -23.40
N ALA A 64 1.45 15.34 -24.02
CA ALA A 64 2.15 16.01 -25.11
C ALA A 64 3.52 16.54 -24.65
N ALA A 65 3.57 17.17 -23.47
CA ALA A 65 4.82 17.66 -22.91
C ALA A 65 5.80 16.55 -22.52
N MET A 66 5.31 15.45 -21.93
CA MET A 66 6.17 14.29 -21.65
C MET A 66 6.86 13.76 -22.91
N ARG A 67 6.11 13.69 -24.02
CA ARG A 67 6.63 13.23 -25.32
C ARG A 67 7.61 14.23 -25.93
N ALA A 68 7.26 15.52 -25.91
CA ALA A 68 8.10 16.58 -26.49
C ALA A 68 9.40 16.80 -25.71
N HIS A 69 9.40 16.53 -24.41
CA HIS A 69 10.50 16.84 -23.49
C HIS A 69 11.01 15.62 -22.73
N LEU A 70 11.18 14.49 -23.43
CA LEU A 70 11.63 13.23 -22.82
C LEU A 70 12.97 13.38 -22.05
N ALA A 71 13.88 14.22 -22.54
CA ALA A 71 15.17 14.46 -21.91
C ALA A 71 15.14 15.44 -20.72
N SER A 72 14.02 16.14 -20.47
CA SER A 72 13.93 17.09 -19.35
C SER A 72 13.49 16.38 -18.08
N LEU A 73 14.40 16.31 -17.10
CA LEU A 73 14.11 15.75 -15.78
C LEU A 73 12.93 16.46 -15.11
N ASP A 74 12.92 17.79 -15.10
CA ASP A 74 11.85 18.58 -14.47
C ASP A 74 10.49 18.31 -15.10
N VAL A 75 10.40 18.29 -16.44
CA VAL A 75 9.13 18.02 -17.12
C VAL A 75 8.66 16.61 -16.81
N GLN A 76 9.53 15.60 -16.90
CA GLN A 76 9.16 14.21 -16.62
C GLN A 76 8.73 14.01 -15.16
N GLN A 77 9.46 14.59 -14.22
CA GLN A 77 9.15 14.53 -12.79
C GLN A 77 7.76 15.11 -12.51
N HIS A 78 7.51 16.37 -12.89
CA HIS A 78 6.24 17.03 -12.60
C HIS A 78 5.07 16.38 -13.36
N ALA A 79 5.30 15.91 -14.59
CA ALA A 79 4.26 15.23 -15.36
C ALA A 79 3.89 13.88 -14.75
N CYS A 80 4.85 13.06 -14.31
CA CYS A 80 4.55 11.82 -13.58
C CYS A 80 3.75 12.11 -12.30
N GLY A 81 4.13 13.13 -11.53
CA GLY A 81 3.39 13.55 -10.33
C GLY A 81 1.96 14.01 -10.65
N ALA A 82 1.77 14.76 -11.73
CA ALA A 82 0.46 15.22 -12.19
C ALA A 82 -0.43 14.04 -12.61
N LEU A 83 0.09 13.11 -13.43
CA LEU A 83 -0.65 11.92 -13.84
C LEU A 83 -1.04 11.06 -12.64
N GLY A 84 -0.13 10.85 -11.68
CA GLY A 84 -0.42 10.07 -10.47
C GLY A 84 -1.49 10.70 -9.58
N SER A 85 -1.60 12.03 -9.56
CA SER A 85 -2.64 12.77 -8.83
C SER A 85 -3.98 12.74 -9.56
N LEU A 86 -3.97 12.92 -10.89
CA LEU A 86 -5.17 12.85 -11.72
C LEU A 86 -5.79 11.45 -11.69
N ALA A 87 -4.95 10.42 -11.62
CA ALA A 87 -5.34 9.02 -11.51
C ALA A 87 -6.00 8.66 -10.16
N ILE A 88 -6.19 9.58 -9.21
CA ILE A 88 -7.01 9.32 -8.01
C ILE A 88 -8.48 9.10 -8.40
N ASN A 89 -8.94 9.74 -9.48
CA ASN A 89 -10.29 9.57 -10.03
C ASN A 89 -10.29 8.42 -11.07
N ASP A 90 -11.30 7.56 -11.02
CA ASP A 90 -11.35 6.34 -11.82
C ASP A 90 -11.54 6.60 -13.32
N ASP A 91 -12.37 7.57 -13.71
CA ASP A 91 -12.53 7.98 -15.12
C ASP A 91 -11.21 8.48 -15.70
N ASN A 92 -10.44 9.23 -14.89
CA ASN A 92 -9.11 9.69 -15.28
C ASN A 92 -8.12 8.53 -15.44
N ARG A 93 -8.20 7.46 -14.65
CA ARG A 93 -7.32 6.28 -14.85
C ARG A 93 -7.53 5.67 -16.23
N VAL A 94 -8.79 5.52 -16.65
CA VAL A 94 -9.16 4.99 -17.96
C VAL A 94 -8.70 5.95 -19.06
N LYS A 95 -8.97 7.25 -18.90
CA LYS A 95 -8.60 8.27 -19.88
C LYS A 95 -7.08 8.39 -20.06
N ILE A 96 -6.31 8.42 -18.96
CA ILE A 96 -4.84 8.46 -19.02
C ILE A 96 -4.30 7.24 -19.75
N ALA A 97 -4.79 6.04 -19.43
CA ALA A 97 -4.34 4.81 -20.09
C ALA A 97 -4.72 4.75 -21.57
N GLY A 98 -5.93 5.20 -21.93
CA GLY A 98 -6.41 5.28 -23.32
C GLY A 98 -5.62 6.28 -24.18
N LEU A 99 -5.12 7.35 -23.56
CA LEU A 99 -4.28 8.35 -24.24
C LEU A 99 -2.78 7.98 -24.28
N GLY A 100 -2.40 6.77 -23.85
CA GLY A 100 -1.03 6.29 -23.86
C GLY A 100 -0.16 6.82 -22.71
N GLY A 101 -0.77 7.10 -21.56
CA GLY A 101 -0.08 7.64 -20.38
C GLY A 101 0.80 6.64 -19.65
N ILE A 102 0.45 5.35 -19.66
CA ILE A 102 1.28 4.29 -19.07
C ILE A 102 2.62 4.21 -19.83
N GLU A 103 2.54 4.22 -21.16
CA GLU A 103 3.68 4.22 -22.07
C GLU A 103 4.57 5.44 -21.85
N ALA A 104 3.97 6.63 -21.65
CA ALA A 104 4.70 7.85 -21.35
C ALA A 104 5.44 7.78 -20.00
N VAL A 105 4.80 7.27 -18.95
CA VAL A 105 5.44 7.09 -17.64
C VAL A 105 6.59 6.08 -17.72
N LEU A 106 6.43 4.97 -18.44
CA LEU A 106 7.50 3.99 -18.62
C LEU A 106 8.65 4.56 -19.47
N ALA A 107 8.36 5.38 -20.48
CA ALA A 107 9.38 6.08 -21.24
C ALA A 107 10.19 7.04 -20.35
N ALA A 108 9.52 7.78 -19.45
CA ALA A 108 10.17 8.66 -18.48
C ALA A 108 11.12 7.88 -17.55
N MET A 109 10.68 6.73 -17.03
CA MET A 109 11.52 5.87 -16.17
C MET A 109 12.77 5.38 -16.91
N ARG A 110 12.63 4.98 -18.18
CA ARG A 110 13.74 4.49 -19.02
C ARG A 110 14.71 5.61 -19.41
N ALA A 111 14.21 6.82 -19.63
CA ALA A 111 15.03 7.97 -19.98
C ALA A 111 15.82 8.52 -18.77
N HIS A 112 15.29 8.36 -17.55
CA HIS A 112 15.89 8.92 -16.33
C HIS A 112 16.12 7.87 -15.23
N PRO A 113 16.85 6.77 -15.49
CA PRO A 113 17.03 5.69 -14.53
C PRO A 113 17.77 6.13 -13.26
N ALA A 114 18.68 7.11 -13.37
CA ALA A 114 19.45 7.64 -12.24
C ALA A 114 18.72 8.73 -11.44
N SER A 115 17.57 9.22 -11.90
CA SER A 115 16.83 10.30 -11.22
C SER A 115 15.87 9.75 -10.18
N GLN A 116 16.26 9.81 -8.90
CA GLN A 116 15.39 9.42 -7.80
C GLN A 116 13.99 10.10 -7.86
N PRO A 117 13.86 11.42 -8.10
CA PRO A 117 12.54 12.06 -8.16
C PRO A 117 11.65 11.55 -9.29
N VAL A 118 12.21 11.29 -10.48
CA VAL A 118 11.44 10.75 -11.61
C VAL A 118 11.00 9.32 -11.29
N GLN A 119 11.91 8.47 -10.81
CA GLN A 119 11.57 7.08 -10.45
C GLN A 119 10.50 7.03 -9.36
N GLN A 120 10.61 7.88 -8.33
CA GLN A 120 9.64 7.97 -7.25
C GLN A 120 8.23 8.30 -7.79
N LEU A 121 8.11 9.40 -8.55
CA LEU A 121 6.81 9.87 -9.02
C LEU A 121 6.24 8.96 -10.11
N ALA A 122 7.09 8.36 -10.94
CA ALA A 122 6.67 7.38 -11.93
C ALA A 122 6.13 6.10 -11.28
N CYS A 123 6.82 5.54 -10.29
CA CYS A 123 6.29 4.41 -9.50
C CYS A 123 4.94 4.77 -8.85
N GLY A 124 4.85 5.97 -8.26
CA GLY A 124 3.60 6.46 -7.68
C GLY A 124 2.46 6.57 -8.71
N ALA A 125 2.76 7.06 -9.91
CA ALA A 125 1.79 7.17 -11.00
C ALA A 125 1.33 5.80 -11.51
N LEU A 126 2.25 4.85 -11.71
CA LEU A 126 1.91 3.46 -12.08
C LEU A 126 1.05 2.80 -11.01
N GLY A 127 1.40 2.96 -9.72
CA GLY A 127 0.62 2.44 -8.61
C GLY A 127 -0.79 3.03 -8.54
N SER A 128 -0.95 4.33 -8.79
CA SER A 128 -2.29 4.92 -8.94
C SER A 128 -3.02 4.33 -10.15
N LEU A 129 -2.41 4.28 -11.33
CA LEU A 129 -3.08 3.78 -12.53
C LEU A 129 -3.51 2.31 -12.39
N ALA A 130 -2.72 1.49 -11.70
CA ALA A 130 -2.95 0.07 -11.46
C ALA A 130 -4.14 -0.26 -10.54
N ILE A 131 -4.76 0.71 -9.85
CA ILE A 131 -5.98 0.45 -9.07
C ILE A 131 -7.15 0.04 -9.98
N ASN A 132 -7.12 0.45 -11.26
CA ASN A 132 -8.07 -0.05 -12.25
C ASN A 132 -7.60 -1.41 -12.82
N ALA A 133 -8.52 -2.37 -12.90
CA ALA A 133 -8.24 -3.75 -13.30
C ALA A 133 -7.64 -3.90 -14.72
N ASP A 134 -8.13 -3.12 -15.69
CA ASP A 134 -7.59 -3.18 -17.06
C ASP A 134 -6.17 -2.57 -17.11
N ASN A 135 -5.96 -1.52 -16.31
CA ASN A 135 -4.68 -0.85 -16.25
C ASN A 135 -3.60 -1.69 -15.58
N GLU A 136 -3.88 -2.45 -14.52
CA GLU A 136 -2.85 -3.33 -13.91
C GLU A 136 -2.37 -4.41 -14.88
N VAL A 137 -3.26 -4.94 -15.72
CA VAL A 137 -2.90 -5.89 -16.79
C VAL A 137 -2.08 -5.18 -17.87
N LYS A 138 -2.52 -4.00 -18.33
CA LYS A 138 -1.81 -3.21 -19.35
C LYS A 138 -0.41 -2.79 -18.87
N ILE A 139 -0.27 -2.35 -17.62
CA ILE A 139 1.03 -1.97 -17.03
C ILE A 139 1.97 -3.18 -17.02
N ALA A 140 1.49 -4.35 -16.59
CA ALA A 140 2.31 -5.57 -16.57
C ALA A 140 2.71 -6.03 -17.98
N GLY A 141 1.81 -5.93 -18.96
CA GLY A 141 2.07 -6.25 -20.37
C GLY A 141 3.10 -5.33 -21.04
N LEU A 142 3.17 -4.06 -20.61
CA LEU A 142 4.14 -3.07 -21.10
C LEU A 142 5.51 -3.11 -20.39
N GLY A 143 5.72 -4.09 -19.50
CA GLY A 143 6.96 -4.24 -18.74
C GLY A 143 7.07 -3.33 -17.52
N GLY A 144 5.91 -2.92 -16.95
CA GLY A 144 5.88 -2.00 -15.81
C GLY A 144 6.36 -2.61 -14.50
N ILE A 145 6.17 -3.91 -14.28
CA ILE A 145 6.68 -4.60 -13.09
C ILE A 145 8.21 -4.58 -13.10
N GLU A 146 8.81 -4.89 -14.25
CA GLU A 146 10.24 -4.86 -14.49
C GLU A 146 10.81 -3.46 -14.25
N ALA A 147 10.11 -2.42 -14.73
CA ALA A 147 10.51 -1.03 -14.50
C ALA A 147 10.47 -0.63 -13.01
N VAL A 148 9.43 -1.03 -12.28
CA VAL A 148 9.33 -0.77 -10.83
C VAL A 148 10.43 -1.50 -10.05
N LEU A 149 10.72 -2.76 -10.38
CA LEU A 149 11.79 -3.52 -9.73
C LEU A 149 13.18 -2.96 -10.07
N ALA A 150 13.40 -2.53 -11.31
CA ALA A 150 14.64 -1.85 -11.70
C ALA A 150 14.83 -0.53 -10.93
N ALA A 151 13.75 0.23 -10.70
CA ALA A 151 13.80 1.45 -9.89
C ALA A 151 14.19 1.14 -8.43
N MET A 152 13.63 0.07 -7.83
CA MET A 152 14.00 -0.37 -6.48
C MET A 152 15.48 -0.76 -6.39
N GLN A 153 15.98 -1.49 -7.38
CA GLN A 153 17.37 -1.96 -7.42
C GLN A 153 18.36 -0.81 -7.65
N ALA A 154 18.00 0.17 -8.49
CA ALA A 154 18.84 1.33 -8.77
C ALA A 154 18.90 2.33 -7.60
N HIS A 155 17.84 2.39 -6.78
CA HIS A 155 17.71 3.37 -5.69
C HIS A 155 17.46 2.72 -4.32
N PRO A 156 18.31 1.80 -3.83
CA PRO A 156 18.08 1.07 -2.59
C PRO A 156 18.07 1.98 -1.36
N ALA A 157 18.88 3.04 -1.36
CA ALA A 157 18.97 4.02 -0.27
C ALA A 157 17.85 5.07 -0.29
N SER A 158 17.05 5.15 -1.36
CA SER A 158 15.99 6.14 -1.49
C SER A 158 14.69 5.65 -0.85
N GLN A 159 14.45 6.08 0.39
CA GLN A 159 13.21 5.81 1.10
C GLN A 159 11.95 6.19 0.28
N PRO A 160 11.88 7.34 -0.42
CA PRO A 160 10.71 7.68 -1.23
C PRO A 160 10.50 6.77 -2.45
N VAL A 161 11.57 6.32 -3.12
CA VAL A 161 11.45 5.39 -4.26
C VAL A 161 10.97 4.02 -3.77
N GLN A 162 11.59 3.50 -2.71
CA GLN A 162 11.19 2.22 -2.12
C GLN A 162 9.72 2.24 -1.68
N GLN A 163 9.29 3.33 -1.05
CA GLN A 163 7.89 3.51 -0.63
C GLN A 163 6.93 3.43 -1.82
N GLN A 164 7.16 4.24 -2.87
CA GLN A 164 6.25 4.30 -4.03
C GLN A 164 6.30 3.02 -4.86
N ALA A 165 7.47 2.38 -4.96
CA ALA A 165 7.62 1.10 -5.65
C ALA A 165 6.88 -0.02 -4.92
N CYS A 166 7.03 -0.15 -3.59
CA CYS A 166 6.25 -1.11 -2.80
C CYS A 166 4.74 -0.87 -2.98
N ARG A 167 4.29 0.40 -2.94
CA ARG A 167 2.89 0.75 -3.18
C ARG A 167 2.41 0.31 -4.57
N ALA A 168 3.22 0.55 -5.61
CA ALA A 168 2.90 0.13 -6.96
C ALA A 168 2.80 -1.39 -7.09
N LEU A 169 3.73 -2.13 -6.47
CA LEU A 169 3.68 -3.60 -6.43
C LEU A 169 2.45 -4.12 -5.68
N THR A 170 2.03 -3.47 -4.58
CA THR A 170 0.77 -3.83 -3.90
C THR A 170 -0.42 -3.71 -4.85
N SER A 171 -0.57 -2.58 -5.56
CA SER A 171 -1.67 -2.38 -6.49
C SER A 171 -1.63 -3.37 -7.66
N LEU A 172 -0.45 -3.61 -8.24
CA LEU A 172 -0.30 -4.58 -9.34
C LEU A 172 -0.54 -6.02 -8.91
N ALA A 173 -0.27 -6.37 -7.65
CA ALA A 173 -0.44 -7.71 -7.09
C ALA A 173 -1.90 -8.06 -6.75
N ILE A 174 -2.86 -7.16 -7.00
CA ILE A 174 -4.30 -7.47 -6.90
C ILE A 174 -4.69 -8.49 -7.98
N ASN A 175 -4.15 -8.36 -9.19
CA ASN A 175 -4.26 -9.37 -10.24
C ASN A 175 -3.43 -10.65 -9.94
N ALA A 176 -4.02 -11.81 -10.22
CA ALA A 176 -3.39 -13.11 -9.96
C ALA A 176 -2.15 -13.41 -10.81
N ASP A 177 -2.19 -13.10 -12.11
CA ASP A 177 -1.07 -13.35 -13.02
C ASP A 177 0.10 -12.41 -12.70
N ASN A 178 -0.22 -11.17 -12.33
CA ASN A 178 0.79 -10.21 -11.87
C ASN A 178 1.47 -10.68 -10.58
N ARG A 179 0.78 -11.33 -9.63
CA ARG A 179 1.44 -11.90 -8.44
C ARG A 179 2.52 -12.91 -8.82
N VAL A 180 2.18 -13.82 -9.73
CA VAL A 180 3.13 -14.84 -10.22
C VAL A 180 4.30 -14.17 -10.93
N LYS A 181 4.02 -13.18 -11.80
CA LYS A 181 5.05 -12.43 -12.52
C LYS A 181 5.97 -11.65 -11.57
N ILE A 182 5.42 -10.94 -10.58
CA ILE A 182 6.20 -10.21 -9.57
C ILE A 182 7.11 -11.17 -8.79
N ALA A 183 6.58 -12.32 -8.34
CA ALA A 183 7.36 -13.31 -7.60
C ALA A 183 8.48 -13.94 -8.47
N GLY A 184 8.19 -14.22 -9.74
CA GLY A 184 9.15 -14.76 -10.71
C GLY A 184 10.27 -13.80 -11.10
N LEU A 185 9.99 -12.49 -11.06
CA LEU A 185 10.98 -11.42 -11.32
C LEU A 185 11.80 -11.02 -10.08
N GLY A 186 11.67 -11.74 -8.97
CA GLY A 186 12.40 -11.44 -7.73
C GLY A 186 11.78 -10.30 -6.89
N GLY A 187 10.49 -10.03 -7.05
CA GLY A 187 9.80 -8.96 -6.34
C GLY A 187 9.70 -9.18 -4.83
N ILE A 188 9.63 -10.43 -4.37
CA ILE A 188 9.63 -10.74 -2.92
C ILE A 188 10.96 -10.32 -2.29
N GLU A 189 12.07 -10.65 -2.94
CA GLU A 189 13.42 -10.29 -2.53
C GLU A 189 13.58 -8.76 -2.48
N ALA A 190 13.09 -8.05 -3.50
CA ALA A 190 13.14 -6.60 -3.56
C ALA A 190 12.34 -5.94 -2.42
N VAL A 191 11.13 -6.42 -2.14
CA VAL A 191 10.28 -5.90 -1.04
C VAL A 191 10.94 -6.15 0.32
N LEU A 192 11.48 -7.35 0.57
CA LEU A 192 12.17 -7.65 1.82
C LEU A 192 13.48 -6.86 1.97
N ALA A 193 14.21 -6.63 0.88
CA ALA A 193 15.38 -5.77 0.89
C ALA A 193 15.01 -4.32 1.25
N ALA A 194 13.90 -3.79 0.71
CA ALA A 194 13.38 -2.47 1.05
C ALA A 194 13.02 -2.35 2.54
N MET A 195 12.37 -3.36 3.12
CA MET A 195 12.05 -3.40 4.56
C MET A 195 13.31 -3.35 5.42
N ARG A 196 14.34 -4.13 5.05
CA ARG A 196 15.61 -4.21 5.80
C ARG A 196 16.44 -2.93 5.66
N ALA A 197 16.41 -2.29 4.50
CA ALA A 197 17.13 -1.04 4.25
C ALA A 197 16.48 0.16 4.95
N HIS A 198 15.16 0.13 5.14
CA HIS A 198 14.39 1.25 5.71
C HIS A 198 13.56 0.87 6.94
N PRO A 199 14.17 0.29 7.99
CA PRO A 199 13.44 -0.20 9.16
C PRO A 199 12.71 0.92 9.91
N ALA A 200 13.24 2.14 9.91
CA ALA A 200 12.64 3.30 10.58
C ALA A 200 11.52 3.99 9.77
N SER A 201 11.31 3.62 8.50
CA SER A 201 10.34 4.30 7.64
C SER A 201 8.96 3.63 7.71
N GLN A 202 8.03 4.23 8.47
CA GLN A 202 6.64 3.75 8.54
C GLN A 202 6.01 3.55 7.15
N PRO A 203 6.12 4.48 6.19
CA PRO A 203 5.50 4.30 4.87
C PRO A 203 6.10 3.14 4.06
N VAL A 204 7.42 2.90 4.16
CA VAL A 204 8.03 1.75 3.47
C VAL A 204 7.55 0.45 4.10
N GLN A 205 7.58 0.35 5.44
CA GLN A 205 7.11 -0.85 6.15
C GLN A 205 5.63 -1.14 5.85
N GLN A 206 4.78 -0.12 5.87
CA GLN A 206 3.35 -0.25 5.57
C GLN A 206 3.12 -0.84 4.16
N HIS A 207 3.70 -0.23 3.13
CA HIS A 207 3.48 -0.68 1.76
C HIS A 207 4.18 -2.00 1.45
N ALA A 208 5.34 -2.26 2.06
CA ALA A 208 6.02 -3.54 1.93
C ALA A 208 5.20 -4.68 2.54
N CYS A 209 4.66 -4.50 3.75
CA CYS A 209 3.72 -5.46 4.34
C CYS A 209 2.51 -5.67 3.43
N GLY A 210 1.91 -4.60 2.89
CA GLY A 210 0.80 -4.72 1.95
C GLY A 210 1.14 -5.50 0.68
N ALA A 211 2.33 -5.29 0.10
CA ALA A 211 2.80 -6.08 -1.04
C ALA A 211 2.98 -7.56 -0.67
N LEU A 212 3.54 -7.86 0.51
CA LEU A 212 3.67 -9.24 1.00
C LEU A 212 2.31 -9.89 1.24
N THR A 213 1.32 -9.18 1.77
CA THR A 213 -0.08 -9.65 1.92
C THR A 213 -0.63 -10.12 0.57
N CYS A 214 -0.56 -9.27 -0.46
CA CYS A 214 -1.05 -9.63 -1.80
C CYS A 214 -0.28 -10.82 -2.38
N LEU A 215 1.06 -10.80 -2.31
CA LEU A 215 1.89 -11.89 -2.86
C LEU A 215 1.65 -13.22 -2.13
N ALA A 216 1.41 -13.19 -0.82
CA ALA A 216 1.10 -14.35 0.01
C ALA A 216 -0.26 -14.99 -0.30
N ILE A 217 -1.10 -14.43 -1.17
CA ILE A 217 -2.30 -15.11 -1.68
C ILE A 217 -1.90 -16.38 -2.47
N ASN A 218 -0.76 -16.36 -3.16
CA ASN A 218 -0.21 -17.54 -3.86
C ASN A 218 0.56 -18.46 -2.89
N SER A 219 0.29 -19.77 -2.95
CA SER A 219 0.90 -20.76 -2.04
C SER A 219 2.42 -20.88 -2.16
N GLN A 220 2.96 -20.86 -3.38
CA GLN A 220 4.41 -20.90 -3.60
C GLN A 220 5.08 -19.64 -3.06
N SER A 221 4.45 -18.48 -3.25
CA SER A 221 4.92 -17.22 -2.69
C SER A 221 4.92 -17.25 -1.16
N ARG A 222 3.94 -17.86 -0.47
CA ARG A 222 3.95 -17.99 1.00
C ARG A 222 5.19 -18.71 1.51
N VAL A 223 5.51 -19.85 0.91
CA VAL A 223 6.70 -20.65 1.26
C VAL A 223 7.97 -19.84 0.98
N LYS A 224 8.04 -19.19 -0.18
CA LYS A 224 9.18 -18.36 -0.57
C LYS A 224 9.39 -17.17 0.36
N ILE A 225 8.33 -16.43 0.72
CA ILE A 225 8.37 -15.29 1.65
C ILE A 225 8.91 -15.76 3.00
N ALA A 226 8.39 -16.87 3.55
CA ALA A 226 8.83 -17.39 4.83
C ALA A 226 10.27 -17.91 4.82
N GLY A 227 10.68 -18.59 3.73
CA GLY A 227 12.05 -19.07 3.53
C GLY A 227 13.07 -17.94 3.39
N LEU A 228 12.65 -16.78 2.87
CA LEU A 228 13.48 -15.57 2.78
C LEU A 228 13.48 -14.73 4.07
N GLY A 229 12.90 -15.23 5.17
CA GLY A 229 12.83 -14.52 6.45
C GLY A 229 11.79 -13.40 6.48
N GLY A 230 10.70 -13.53 5.71
CA GLY A 230 9.65 -12.52 5.62
C GLY A 230 8.79 -12.40 6.87
N ILE A 231 8.56 -13.50 7.60
CA ILE A 231 7.79 -13.47 8.86
C ILE A 231 8.54 -12.62 9.90
N GLU A 232 9.85 -12.85 10.02
CA GLU A 232 10.76 -12.11 10.89
C GLU A 232 10.78 -10.62 10.54
N ALA A 233 10.81 -10.29 9.23
CA ALA A 233 10.77 -8.92 8.76
C ALA A 233 9.45 -8.21 9.11
N VAL A 234 8.31 -8.89 8.96
CA VAL A 234 7.00 -8.33 9.30
C VAL A 234 6.87 -8.12 10.82
N LEU A 235 7.32 -9.08 11.64
CA LEU A 235 7.32 -8.94 13.09
C LEU A 235 8.26 -7.80 13.56
N ALA A 236 9.43 -7.66 12.94
CA ALA A 236 10.34 -6.55 13.21
C ALA A 236 9.69 -5.20 12.85
N ALA A 237 8.94 -5.12 11.75
CA ALA A 237 8.18 -3.92 11.39
C ALA A 237 7.11 -3.56 12.44
N MET A 238 6.38 -4.55 12.96
CA MET A 238 5.41 -4.34 14.04
C MET A 238 6.08 -3.84 15.32
N GLN A 239 7.24 -4.39 15.68
CA GLN A 239 7.99 -3.99 16.87
C GLN A 239 8.61 -2.60 16.73
N ALA A 240 9.11 -2.25 15.55
CA ALA A 240 9.69 -0.94 15.27
C ALA A 240 8.64 0.19 15.22
N HIS A 241 7.40 -0.13 14.83
CA HIS A 241 6.32 0.85 14.62
C HIS A 241 5.05 0.56 15.44
N PRO A 242 5.14 0.41 16.77
CA PRO A 242 4.02 -0.04 17.59
C PRO A 242 2.82 0.91 17.62
N PHE A 243 3.04 2.20 17.32
CA PHE A 243 1.99 3.24 17.33
C PHE A 243 1.54 3.64 15.91
N SER A 244 2.08 3.03 14.87
CA SER A 244 1.65 3.29 13.50
C SER A 244 0.51 2.34 13.13
N GLN A 245 -0.73 2.80 13.28
CA GLN A 245 -1.91 2.02 12.90
C GLN A 245 -1.80 1.44 11.48
N PRO A 246 -1.38 2.18 10.44
CA PRO A 246 -1.28 1.62 9.08
C PRO A 246 -0.24 0.51 8.94
N VAL A 247 0.89 0.58 9.66
CA VAL A 247 1.90 -0.50 9.65
C VAL A 247 1.34 -1.73 10.35
N GLN A 248 0.69 -1.56 11.51
CA GLN A 248 0.12 -2.68 12.26
C GLN A 248 -0.99 -3.38 11.47
N GLU A 249 -1.88 -2.63 10.82
CA GLU A 249 -2.93 -3.20 9.94
C GLU A 249 -2.34 -4.07 8.83
N GLN A 250 -1.38 -3.52 8.09
CA GLN A 250 -0.79 -4.22 6.94
C GLN A 250 0.07 -5.40 7.40
N ALA A 251 0.76 -5.28 8.53
CA ALA A 251 1.55 -6.37 9.10
C ALA A 251 0.66 -7.52 9.60
N CYS A 252 -0.45 -7.23 10.27
CA CYS A 252 -1.43 -8.25 10.66
C CYS A 252 -1.99 -8.98 9.44
N GLY A 253 -2.36 -8.25 8.38
CA GLY A 253 -2.84 -8.87 7.14
C GLY A 253 -1.77 -9.73 6.45
N ALA A 254 -0.50 -9.31 6.48
CA ALA A 254 0.61 -10.09 5.93
C ALA A 254 0.83 -11.40 6.70
N LEU A 255 0.84 -11.33 8.04
CA LEU A 255 0.94 -12.53 8.89
C LEU A 255 -0.28 -13.44 8.70
N GLY A 256 -1.49 -12.89 8.64
CA GLY A 256 -2.72 -13.62 8.36
C GLY A 256 -2.67 -14.39 7.04
N SER A 257 -2.19 -13.73 5.98
CA SER A 257 -2.03 -14.34 4.66
C SER A 257 -0.95 -15.42 4.66
N LEU A 258 0.16 -15.21 5.38
CA LEU A 258 1.24 -16.20 5.49
C LEU A 258 0.83 -17.43 6.30
N ALA A 259 0.04 -17.25 7.37
CA ALA A 259 -0.48 -18.30 8.24
C ALA A 259 -1.54 -19.19 7.59
N VAL A 260 -1.93 -18.93 6.33
CA VAL A 260 -2.72 -19.90 5.53
C VAL A 260 -1.94 -21.18 5.25
N ASN A 261 -0.62 -21.18 5.44
CA ASN A 261 0.22 -22.37 5.39
C ASN A 261 0.61 -22.80 6.82
N ASP A 262 0.41 -24.08 7.12
CA ASP A 262 0.58 -24.64 8.48
C ASP A 262 2.02 -24.50 9.01
N ASP A 263 3.04 -24.70 8.18
CA ASP A 263 4.44 -24.51 8.59
C ASP A 263 4.73 -23.05 8.98
N ASN A 264 4.16 -22.12 8.21
CA ASN A 264 4.24 -20.69 8.52
C ASN A 264 3.47 -20.33 9.78
N GLU A 265 2.31 -20.94 10.03
CA GLU A 265 1.57 -20.76 11.27
C GLU A 265 2.45 -21.14 12.48
N VAL A 266 3.00 -22.36 12.49
CA VAL A 266 3.91 -22.82 13.55
C VAL A 266 5.10 -21.87 13.72
N LYS A 267 5.68 -21.41 12.60
CA LYS A 267 6.80 -20.45 12.62
C LYS A 267 6.38 -19.09 13.19
N ILE A 268 5.22 -18.55 12.84
CA ILE A 268 4.69 -17.29 13.37
C ILE A 268 4.49 -17.40 14.88
N ALA A 269 3.89 -18.49 15.36
CA ALA A 269 3.73 -18.73 16.79
C ALA A 269 5.08 -18.82 17.51
N GLY A 270 6.02 -19.61 16.97
CA GLY A 270 7.36 -19.78 17.55
C GLY A 270 8.19 -18.50 17.62
N LEU A 271 7.90 -17.51 16.76
CA LEU A 271 8.57 -16.20 16.74
C LEU A 271 7.87 -15.14 17.61
N GLY A 272 6.85 -15.52 18.40
CA GLY A 272 6.10 -14.60 19.26
C GLY A 272 5.10 -13.73 18.51
N GLY A 273 4.60 -14.21 17.36
CA GLY A 273 3.64 -13.47 16.52
C GLY A 273 2.30 -13.25 17.21
N ILE A 274 1.87 -14.18 18.06
CA ILE A 274 0.61 -14.08 18.81
C ILE A 274 0.68 -12.89 19.78
N GLU A 275 1.75 -12.79 20.55
CA GLU A 275 1.99 -11.68 21.48
C GLU A 275 2.08 -10.33 20.76
N ALA A 276 2.74 -10.30 19.59
CA ALA A 276 2.84 -9.11 18.77
C ALA A 276 1.47 -8.62 18.28
N VAL A 277 0.62 -9.52 17.78
CA VAL A 277 -0.73 -9.21 17.30
C VAL A 277 -1.62 -8.72 18.44
N LEU A 278 -1.58 -9.37 19.61
CA LEU A 278 -2.35 -8.94 20.78
C LEU A 278 -1.88 -7.58 21.32
N ALA A 279 -0.58 -7.28 21.24
CA ALA A 279 -0.06 -5.96 21.57
C ALA A 279 -0.56 -4.89 20.58
N ALA A 280 -0.64 -5.23 19.29
CA ALA A 280 -1.19 -4.35 18.26
C ALA A 280 -2.68 -4.07 18.50
N MET A 281 -3.50 -5.10 18.77
CA MET A 281 -4.93 -4.95 19.08
C MET A 281 -5.17 -4.05 20.29
N ARG A 282 -4.37 -4.18 21.35
CA ARG A 282 -4.47 -3.34 22.56
C ARG A 282 -4.15 -1.87 22.28
N LYS A 283 -3.14 -1.60 21.45
CA LYS A 283 -2.73 -0.22 21.11
C LYS A 283 -3.65 0.44 20.09
N HIS A 284 -4.24 -0.34 19.20
CA HIS A 284 -5.06 0.13 18.07
C HIS A 284 -6.48 -0.43 18.14
N CYS A 285 -7.07 -0.40 19.34
CA CYS A 285 -8.39 -0.95 19.63
C CYS A 285 -9.55 -0.34 18.84
N ARG A 286 -9.33 0.78 18.15
CA ARG A 286 -10.33 1.47 17.33
C ARG A 286 -10.19 1.19 15.83
N SER A 287 -9.14 0.50 15.41
CA SER A 287 -8.98 0.11 14.00
C SER A 287 -9.75 -1.17 13.75
N GLU A 288 -10.95 -1.04 13.18
CA GLU A 288 -11.76 -2.18 12.75
C GLU A 288 -10.98 -3.12 11.83
N LYS A 289 -10.30 -2.55 10.82
CA LYS A 289 -9.47 -3.31 9.89
C LYS A 289 -8.39 -4.13 10.60
N LEU A 290 -7.69 -3.53 11.57
CA LEU A 290 -6.66 -4.25 12.33
C LEU A 290 -7.28 -5.38 13.14
N LEU A 291 -8.42 -5.12 13.80
CA LEU A 291 -9.09 -6.11 14.62
C LEU A 291 -9.58 -7.30 13.79
N VAL A 292 -10.16 -7.06 12.61
CA VAL A 292 -10.60 -8.12 11.69
C VAL A 292 -9.43 -9.01 11.25
N GLU A 293 -8.34 -8.40 10.79
CA GLU A 293 -7.14 -9.15 10.35
C GLU A 293 -6.50 -9.92 11.52
N ALA A 294 -6.41 -9.29 12.69
CA ALA A 294 -5.84 -9.89 13.89
C ALA A 294 -6.67 -11.08 14.38
N ILE A 295 -8.00 -10.94 14.45
CA ILE A 295 -8.90 -12.03 14.86
C ILE A 295 -8.83 -13.18 13.85
N SER A 296 -8.83 -12.87 12.56
CA SER A 296 -8.75 -13.87 11.49
C SER A 296 -7.44 -14.67 11.55
N LEU A 297 -6.33 -14.03 11.91
CA LEU A 297 -5.05 -14.69 12.17
C LEU A 297 -5.09 -15.50 13.47
N LEU A 298 -5.60 -14.93 14.57
CA LEU A 298 -5.64 -15.59 15.88
C LEU A 298 -6.53 -16.85 15.88
N ALA A 299 -7.62 -16.84 15.11
CA ALA A 299 -8.52 -17.98 14.94
C ALA A 299 -7.87 -19.19 14.24
N ARG A 300 -6.70 -19.01 13.60
CA ARG A 300 -5.95 -20.11 12.98
C ARG A 300 -5.17 -20.91 14.01
N PHE A 301 -4.70 -20.26 15.08
CA PHE A 301 -3.92 -20.93 16.11
C PHE A 301 -4.82 -21.76 17.03
N ASP A 302 -4.34 -22.94 17.39
CA ASP A 302 -5.07 -23.91 18.19
C ASP A 302 -5.60 -23.30 19.52
N SER A 303 -6.81 -23.72 19.89
CA SER A 303 -7.61 -23.29 21.04
C SER A 303 -6.86 -23.33 22.39
N ASN A 304 -5.84 -24.18 22.52
CA ASN A 304 -4.96 -24.27 23.69
C ASN A 304 -4.00 -23.08 23.86
N ILE A 305 -3.71 -22.33 22.80
CA ILE A 305 -2.89 -21.12 22.89
C ILE A 305 -3.79 -19.91 23.24
N ILE A 306 -4.99 -19.87 22.67
CA ILE A 306 -6.01 -18.84 22.96
C ILE A 306 -6.46 -18.88 24.42
N SER A 307 -6.48 -20.06 25.06
CA SER A 307 -6.85 -20.21 26.48
C SER A 307 -5.78 -19.71 27.46
N LYS A 308 -4.51 -19.66 27.05
CA LYS A 308 -3.39 -19.14 27.87
C LYS A 308 -3.23 -17.63 27.77
N VAL A 309 -3.56 -17.09 26.61
CA VAL A 309 -3.68 -15.65 26.43
C VAL A 309 -5.00 -15.23 27.07
N GLN A 310 -5.01 -14.13 27.81
CA GLN A 310 -6.22 -13.50 28.30
C GLN A 310 -7.07 -12.92 27.14
N PHE A 311 -7.50 -13.76 26.18
CA PHE A 311 -8.32 -13.41 25.03
C PHE A 311 -9.70 -12.90 25.49
N PHE A 312 -10.26 -13.54 26.53
CA PHE A 312 -11.55 -13.17 27.10
C PHE A 312 -11.55 -11.77 27.74
N PRO A 313 -10.57 -11.38 28.60
CA PRO A 313 -10.46 -10.00 29.08
C PRO A 313 -10.19 -8.98 27.98
N ILE A 314 -9.40 -9.30 26.95
CA ILE A 314 -9.09 -8.36 25.86
C ILE A 314 -10.34 -8.12 25.00
N CYS A 315 -11.07 -9.17 24.61
CA CYS A 315 -12.35 -9.03 23.91
C CYS A 315 -13.39 -8.28 24.77
N LEU A 316 -13.53 -8.60 26.07
CA LEU A 316 -14.39 -7.84 26.98
C LEU A 316 -13.97 -6.37 27.15
N SER A 317 -12.66 -6.09 27.20
CA SER A 317 -12.13 -4.73 27.34
C SER A 317 -12.35 -3.91 26.08
N LEU A 318 -12.18 -4.54 24.90
CA LEU A 318 -12.51 -3.94 23.60
C LEU A 318 -14.02 -3.67 23.51
N MET A 319 -14.87 -4.62 23.89
CA MET A 319 -16.33 -4.46 23.98
C MET A 319 -16.73 -3.32 24.94
N TYR A 320 -16.11 -3.23 26.12
CA TYR A 320 -16.41 -2.18 27.10
C TYR A 320 -15.96 -0.78 26.62
N PHE A 321 -14.83 -0.69 25.92
CA PHE A 321 -14.32 0.58 25.39
C PHE A 321 -15.11 1.07 24.15
N PHE A 322 -15.62 0.16 23.31
CA PHE A 322 -16.54 0.49 22.22
C PHE A 322 -17.91 0.99 22.75
N CYS A 323 -18.42 0.42 23.84
CA CYS A 323 -19.66 0.90 24.50
C CYS A 323 -19.55 2.30 25.14
N LEU A 324 -18.34 2.82 25.36
CA LEU A 324 -18.07 4.15 25.91
C LEU A 324 -17.86 5.24 24.84
N ALA A 325 -17.82 4.90 23.55
CA ALA A 325 -17.88 5.86 22.44
C ALA A 325 -19.34 6.25 22.10
N GLU A 326 -19.53 7.32 21.31
CA GLU A 326 -20.77 8.11 21.20
C GLU A 326 -22.11 7.33 21.05
N PRO A 327 -23.24 7.91 21.51
CA PRO A 327 -24.50 7.17 21.71
C PRO A 327 -25.19 6.62 20.46
N ALA A 328 -24.83 7.09 19.26
CA ALA A 328 -25.56 6.79 18.02
C ALA A 328 -25.27 5.38 17.45
N ASP A 329 -24.11 4.79 17.76
CA ASP A 329 -23.68 3.48 17.23
C ASP A 329 -23.90 2.30 18.21
N ARG A 330 -24.39 2.58 19.42
CA ARG A 330 -24.53 1.62 20.53
C ARG A 330 -25.32 0.36 20.14
N VAL A 331 -26.49 0.51 19.54
CA VAL A 331 -27.42 -0.63 19.34
C VAL A 331 -26.94 -1.57 18.22
N SER A 332 -26.26 -1.06 17.20
CA SER A 332 -25.76 -1.87 16.08
C SER A 332 -24.49 -2.64 16.46
N CYS A 333 -23.57 -1.96 17.17
CA CYS A 333 -22.33 -2.55 17.64
C CYS A 333 -22.57 -3.57 18.77
N GLU A 334 -23.46 -3.24 19.73
CA GLU A 334 -23.84 -4.15 20.82
C GLU A 334 -24.53 -5.42 20.31
N ARG A 335 -25.40 -5.33 19.28
CA ARG A 335 -26.03 -6.51 18.66
C ARG A 335 -25.06 -7.40 17.88
N SER A 336 -24.09 -6.80 17.21
CA SER A 336 -23.10 -7.54 16.41
C SER A 336 -22.07 -8.22 17.33
N CYS A 337 -21.64 -7.54 18.39
CA CYS A 337 -20.77 -8.11 19.42
C CYS A 337 -21.46 -9.16 20.30
N LEU A 338 -22.74 -9.00 20.68
CA LEU A 338 -23.47 -10.04 21.42
C LEU A 338 -23.65 -11.31 20.57
N ARG A 339 -23.94 -11.18 19.27
CA ARG A 339 -24.00 -12.34 18.37
C ARG A 339 -22.66 -13.05 18.29
N CYS A 340 -21.57 -12.29 18.13
CA CYS A 340 -20.22 -12.85 18.11
C CYS A 340 -19.89 -13.56 19.45
N HIS A 341 -20.32 -13.01 20.58
CA HIS A 341 -20.16 -13.62 21.92
C HIS A 341 -20.97 -14.93 22.09
N GLU A 342 -22.26 -14.94 21.76
CA GLU A 342 -23.13 -16.12 21.87
C GLU A 342 -22.67 -17.25 20.93
N GLN A 343 -22.15 -16.88 19.75
CA GLN A 343 -21.68 -17.84 18.75
C GLN A 343 -20.30 -18.43 19.10
N LEU A 344 -19.37 -17.62 19.62
CA LEU A 344 -18.10 -18.12 20.15
C LEU A 344 -18.29 -19.01 21.39
N GLN A 345 -19.28 -18.70 22.25
CA GLN A 345 -19.65 -19.58 23.36
C GLN A 345 -20.28 -20.89 22.88
N ALA A 346 -21.15 -20.85 21.86
CA ALA A 346 -21.74 -22.06 21.28
C ALA A 346 -20.66 -22.99 20.66
N GLU A 347 -19.67 -22.42 19.95
CA GLU A 347 -18.55 -23.19 19.38
C GLU A 347 -17.57 -23.72 20.44
N TYR A 348 -17.32 -22.96 21.52
CA TYR A 348 -16.53 -23.41 22.67
C TYR A 348 -17.19 -24.59 23.39
N HIS A 349 -18.53 -24.62 23.45
CA HIS A 349 -19.27 -25.78 23.96
C HIS A 349 -19.27 -26.95 22.98
N HIS A 350 -19.36 -26.71 21.67
CA HIS A 350 -19.38 -27.77 20.64
C HIS A 350 -18.04 -28.50 20.47
N THR A 351 -16.92 -27.77 20.57
CA THR A 351 -15.55 -28.35 20.52
C THR A 351 -15.25 -29.25 21.72
N ARG A 352 -15.94 -29.06 22.84
CA ARG A 352 -15.82 -29.91 24.04
C ARG A 352 -16.51 -31.28 23.89
N GLU A 353 -17.44 -31.42 22.95
CA GLU A 353 -18.23 -32.64 22.73
C GLU A 353 -17.74 -33.51 21.56
N GLY A 354 -16.64 -33.14 20.89
CA GLY A 354 -15.79 -34.11 20.18
C GLY A 354 -16.19 -34.52 18.76
N GLN A 355 -16.64 -33.60 17.89
CA GLN A 355 -16.72 -33.87 16.44
C GLN A 355 -16.25 -32.66 15.59
N ASP A 356 -15.25 -32.92 14.72
CA ASP A 356 -14.72 -32.12 13.59
C ASP A 356 -14.41 -30.61 13.79
N CYS A 357 -13.17 -30.30 14.20
CA CYS A 357 -12.60 -28.94 14.26
C CYS A 357 -12.55 -28.20 12.91
N SER A 358 -12.51 -28.91 11.78
CA SER A 358 -12.36 -28.29 10.44
C SER A 358 -13.64 -27.60 9.93
N ARG A 359 -14.82 -28.04 10.40
CA ARG A 359 -16.09 -27.38 10.07
C ARG A 359 -16.39 -26.18 10.96
N SER A 360 -15.92 -26.18 12.21
CA SER A 360 -16.12 -25.07 13.16
C SER A 360 -15.47 -23.79 12.65
N ALA A 361 -14.18 -23.80 12.29
CA ALA A 361 -13.46 -22.60 11.86
C ALA A 361 -14.03 -21.99 10.56
N ALA A 362 -14.55 -22.82 9.65
CA ALA A 362 -15.20 -22.35 8.41
C ALA A 362 -16.56 -21.66 8.68
N MET A 363 -17.24 -22.07 9.77
CA MET A 363 -18.52 -21.49 10.18
C MET A 363 -18.31 -20.18 10.95
N THR A 364 -17.30 -20.11 11.83
CA THR A 364 -16.86 -18.86 12.49
C THR A 364 -16.50 -17.77 11.48
N LEU A 365 -15.77 -18.12 10.40
CA LEU A 365 -15.40 -17.21 9.32
C LEU A 365 -16.60 -16.73 8.48
N SER A 366 -17.58 -17.60 8.23
CA SER A 366 -18.79 -17.26 7.45
C SER A 366 -19.70 -16.26 8.17
N ILE A 367 -19.64 -16.27 9.50
CA ILE A 367 -20.48 -15.45 10.38
C ILE A 367 -19.86 -14.07 10.64
N ILE A 368 -18.52 -13.98 10.70
CA ILE A 368 -17.78 -12.71 10.81
C ILE A 368 -17.91 -11.87 9.52
N VAL A 369 -18.03 -12.50 8.35
CA VAL A 369 -18.25 -11.81 7.06
C VAL A 369 -19.69 -11.29 6.92
N ALA A 370 -20.63 -11.76 7.74
CA ALA A 370 -22.05 -11.41 7.67
C ALA A 370 -22.49 -10.29 8.65
N CYS A 371 -21.60 -9.83 9.53
CA CYS A 371 -21.82 -8.70 10.44
C CYS A 371 -21.10 -7.44 9.92
#